data_AF-A0AAD7ZGN0-F1
#
_entry.id   AF-A0AAD7ZGN0-F1
#
_cell.length_a   1.000
_cell.length_b   1.000
_cell.length_c   1.000
_cell.angle_alpha   90.00
_cell.angle_beta   90.00
_cell.angle_gamma   90.00
#
_symmetry.space_group_name_H-M   'P 1'
#
loop_
_entity.id
_entity.type
_entity.pdbx_description
1 polymer ?
#
loop_
_entity_poly.entity_id
_entity_poly.type
_entity_poly.pdbx_seq_one_letter_code
_entity_poly.pdbx_strand_id
1 'polypeptide(L)'
;MPKSVKKNFPKKILHPKSRKVQQLSKRNHRKLKVEKLQWAHQVKQNLTGEKFLWFRDHLEPDIIQYTPELTIEIIELYLSRFNEELEQIKLKHSIGNRKNRQHANREDIIRLTILQEEEEFATCGLEMPDLLDIVQLDMLRKWEGELRLLQNFKLKRYNRKQLLHLASSSEVKDVKTSQKTGSSIDISQSALVTQDNGTDIQNEEAHVVKQVDSCDNEKIEINEDTSMEVDT
;
A
#
# COMPACT_ATOMS: atom_id res chain seq x y z
N MET A 1 -48.95 2.28 -42.76
CA MET A 1 -47.84 2.99 -43.44
C MET A 1 -46.53 2.29 -43.10
N PRO A 2 -45.64 1.99 -44.07
CA PRO A 2 -44.42 1.26 -43.80
C PRO A 2 -43.40 2.18 -43.10
N LYS A 3 -42.74 1.68 -42.05
CA LYS A 3 -41.68 2.41 -41.32
C LYS A 3 -40.47 2.55 -42.24
N SER A 4 -40.01 3.79 -42.45
CA SER A 4 -38.87 4.04 -43.33
C SER A 4 -37.60 3.39 -42.78
N VAL A 5 -36.95 2.60 -43.64
CA VAL A 5 -35.63 2.02 -43.38
C VAL A 5 -34.63 3.17 -43.31
N LYS A 6 -34.00 3.37 -42.14
CA LYS A 6 -32.97 4.39 -41.95
C LYS A 6 -31.77 4.03 -42.83
N LYS A 7 -31.64 4.70 -43.99
CA LYS A 7 -30.41 4.67 -44.80
C LYS A 7 -29.23 5.09 -43.92
N ASN A 8 -28.25 4.20 -43.76
CA ASN A 8 -26.97 4.51 -43.14
C ASN A 8 -26.17 5.43 -44.09
N PHE A 9 -26.43 6.74 -43.99
CA PHE A 9 -25.58 7.72 -44.66
C PHE A 9 -24.22 7.79 -43.95
N PRO A 10 -23.11 7.96 -44.70
CA PRO A 10 -21.80 8.20 -44.10
C PRO A 10 -21.90 9.37 -43.12
N LYS A 11 -21.29 9.24 -41.94
CA LYS A 11 -21.37 10.25 -40.87
C LYS A 11 -20.96 11.61 -41.44
N LYS A 12 -21.94 12.49 -41.68
CA LYS A 12 -21.69 13.85 -42.15
C LYS A 12 -20.70 14.52 -41.20
N ILE A 13 -19.65 15.14 -41.74
CA ILE A 13 -18.70 15.94 -40.98
C ILE A 13 -19.51 17.05 -40.29
N LEU A 14 -19.54 17.03 -38.96
CA LEU A 14 -20.28 18.00 -38.18
C LEU A 14 -19.40 19.25 -38.00
N HIS A 15 -19.95 20.42 -38.30
CA HIS A 15 -19.24 21.67 -38.04
C HIS A 15 -18.90 21.80 -36.53
N PRO A 16 -17.68 22.23 -36.14
CA PRO A 16 -17.25 22.27 -34.74
C PRO A 16 -18.17 23.06 -33.81
N LYS A 17 -18.74 24.17 -34.30
CA LYS A 17 -19.70 25.01 -33.55
C LYS A 17 -21.15 24.51 -33.60
N SER A 18 -21.43 23.37 -34.23
CA SER A 18 -22.79 22.82 -34.31
C SER A 18 -23.30 22.40 -32.94
N ARG A 19 -24.61 22.58 -32.67
CA ARG A 19 -25.28 22.15 -31.43
C ARG A 19 -25.01 20.67 -31.11
N LYS A 20 -24.92 19.81 -32.13
CA LYS A 20 -24.64 18.38 -31.95
C LYS A 20 -23.20 18.13 -31.47
N VAL A 21 -22.23 18.90 -31.97
CA VAL A 21 -20.83 18.82 -31.51
C VAL A 21 -20.69 19.38 -30.10
N GLN A 22 -21.34 20.51 -29.79
CA GLN A 22 -21.35 21.05 -28.44
C GLN A 22 -21.97 20.08 -27.41
N GLN A 23 -23.06 19.40 -27.77
CA GLN A 23 -23.66 18.36 -26.92
C GLN A 23 -22.73 17.16 -26.72
N LEU A 24 -22.02 16.73 -27.77
CA LEU A 24 -21.03 15.66 -27.67
C LEU A 24 -19.86 16.07 -26.78
N SER A 25 -19.32 17.28 -26.95
CA SER A 25 -18.26 17.83 -26.12
C SER A 25 -18.68 17.90 -24.64
N LYS A 26 -19.88 18.40 -24.34
CA LYS A 26 -20.42 18.40 -22.96
C LYS A 26 -20.52 16.99 -22.37
N ARG A 27 -20.97 16.01 -23.17
CA ARG A 27 -21.04 14.61 -22.73
C ARG A 27 -19.64 14.03 -22.48
N ASN A 28 -18.68 14.30 -23.36
CA ASN A 28 -17.31 13.84 -23.20
C ASN A 28 -16.64 14.47 -21.98
N HIS A 29 -16.83 15.77 -21.75
CA HIS A 29 -16.31 16.45 -20.57
C HIS A 29 -16.87 15.84 -19.27
N ARG A 30 -18.17 15.49 -19.24
CA ARG A 30 -18.76 14.77 -18.12
C ARG A 30 -18.12 13.40 -17.91
N LYS A 31 -17.87 12.64 -18.98
CA LYS A 31 -17.20 11.33 -18.90
C LYS A 31 -15.78 11.47 -18.34
N LEU A 32 -14.98 12.37 -18.91
CA LEU A 32 -13.62 12.64 -18.44
C LEU A 32 -13.58 13.04 -16.96
N LYS A 33 -14.55 13.82 -16.49
CA LYS A 33 -14.66 14.18 -15.07
C LYS A 33 -14.92 12.96 -14.18
N VAL A 34 -15.82 12.07 -14.61
CA VAL A 34 -16.13 10.83 -13.86
C VAL A 34 -14.93 9.89 -13.86
N GLU A 35 -14.29 9.69 -15.02
CA GLU A 35 -13.09 8.86 -15.15
C GLU A 35 -11.94 9.40 -14.29
N LYS A 36 -11.73 10.71 -14.26
CA LYS A 36 -10.72 11.35 -13.38
C LYS A 36 -11.01 11.09 -11.90
N LEU A 37 -12.27 11.15 -11.47
CA LEU A 37 -12.65 10.86 -10.09
C LEU A 37 -12.45 9.39 -9.73
N GLN A 38 -12.80 8.48 -10.63
CA GLN A 38 -12.56 7.04 -10.46
C GLN A 38 -11.06 6.74 -10.36
N TRP A 39 -10.25 7.33 -11.24
CA TRP A 39 -8.80 7.18 -11.21
C TRP A 39 -8.19 7.73 -9.91
N ALA A 40 -8.60 8.93 -9.48
CA ALA A 40 -8.14 9.50 -8.21
C ALA A 40 -8.50 8.61 -7.01
N HIS A 41 -9.69 8.00 -7.00
CA HIS A 41 -10.09 7.06 -5.97
C HIS A 41 -9.24 5.78 -5.99
N GLN A 42 -9.00 5.22 -7.18
CA GLN A 42 -8.16 4.04 -7.36
C GLN A 42 -6.72 4.30 -6.93
N VAL A 43 -6.14 5.45 -7.28
CA VAL A 43 -4.80 5.85 -6.84
C VAL A 43 -4.72 5.94 -5.31
N LYS A 44 -5.75 6.50 -4.66
CA LYS A 44 -5.81 6.53 -3.19
C LYS A 44 -5.86 5.12 -2.60
N GLN A 45 -6.70 4.24 -3.14
CA GLN A 45 -6.80 2.84 -2.68
C GLN A 45 -5.50 2.09 -2.89
N ASN A 46 -4.84 2.26 -4.04
CA ASN A 46 -3.52 1.70 -4.32
C ASN A 46 -2.51 2.16 -3.27
N LEU A 47 -2.41 3.47 -3.00
CA LEU A 47 -1.45 3.99 -2.02
C LEU A 47 -1.69 3.41 -0.62
N THR A 48 -2.94 3.29 -0.19
CA THR A 48 -3.28 2.62 1.08
C THR A 48 -2.92 1.14 1.04
N GLY A 49 -3.16 0.46 -0.08
CA GLY A 49 -2.84 -0.95 -0.25
C GLY A 49 -1.34 -1.23 -0.20
N GLU A 50 -0.54 -0.47 -0.95
CA GLU A 50 0.93 -0.53 -0.93
C GLU A 50 1.48 -0.29 0.48
N LYS A 51 0.91 0.67 1.21
CA LYS A 51 1.28 0.91 2.61
C LYS A 51 1.03 -0.33 3.48
N PHE A 52 -0.10 -1.00 3.33
CA PHE A 52 -0.44 -2.17 4.13
C PHE A 52 0.39 -3.40 3.73
N LEU A 53 0.69 -3.55 2.44
CA LEU A 53 1.59 -4.58 1.94
C LEU A 53 2.98 -4.42 2.54
N TRP A 54 3.49 -3.18 2.59
CA TRP A 54 4.75 -2.90 3.26
C TRP A 54 4.70 -3.35 4.72
N PHE A 55 3.65 -3.01 5.47
CA PHE A 55 3.54 -3.44 6.87
C PHE A 55 3.52 -4.96 6.98
N ARG A 56 2.68 -5.64 6.18
CA ARG A 56 2.58 -7.11 6.14
C ARG A 56 3.95 -7.75 5.94
N ASP A 57 4.72 -7.29 4.96
CA ASP A 57 6.03 -7.86 4.59
C ASP A 57 7.09 -7.67 5.68
N HIS A 58 6.90 -6.67 6.55
CA HIS A 58 7.79 -6.37 7.67
C HIS A 58 7.22 -6.80 9.03
N LEU A 59 6.12 -7.57 9.05
CA LEU A 59 5.63 -8.19 10.28
C LEU A 59 6.52 -9.39 10.65
N GLU A 60 6.84 -9.52 11.93
CA GLU A 60 7.51 -10.72 12.42
C GLU A 60 6.51 -11.88 12.45
N PRO A 61 6.87 -13.07 11.91
CA PRO A 61 5.95 -14.20 11.83
C PRO A 61 5.60 -14.80 13.19
N ASP A 62 6.52 -14.70 14.16
CA ASP A 62 6.43 -15.38 15.45
C ASP A 62 5.55 -14.64 16.47
N ILE A 63 5.26 -13.36 16.23
CA ILE A 63 4.47 -12.51 17.14
C ILE A 63 2.97 -12.77 16.94
N ILE A 64 2.26 -13.26 17.97
CA ILE A 64 0.81 -13.50 17.88
C ILE A 64 0.01 -12.21 18.08
N GLN A 65 0.53 -11.28 18.90
CA GLN A 65 -0.09 -10.00 19.21
C GLN A 65 0.99 -8.92 19.29
N TYR A 66 0.80 -7.81 18.59
CA TYR A 66 1.70 -6.68 18.71
C TYR A 66 1.45 -5.91 20.01
N THR A 67 2.54 -5.59 20.71
CA THR A 67 2.52 -4.64 21.82
C THR A 67 2.58 -3.20 21.28
N PRO A 68 2.21 -2.20 22.09
CA PRO A 68 2.36 -0.80 21.69
C PRO A 68 3.82 -0.43 21.35
N GLU A 69 4.81 -1.06 22.00
CA GLU A 69 6.24 -0.84 21.76
C GLU A 69 6.68 -1.38 20.40
N LEU A 70 6.35 -2.63 20.10
CA LEU A 70 6.59 -3.24 18.78
C LEU A 70 5.89 -2.46 17.66
N THR A 71 4.73 -1.87 17.96
CA THR A 71 4.01 -1.00 17.03
C THR A 71 4.78 0.30 16.76
N ILE A 72 5.48 0.86 17.75
CA ILE A 72 6.37 2.00 17.54
C ILE A 72 7.55 1.58 16.65
N GLU A 73 8.18 0.45 16.96
CA GLU A 73 9.35 -0.05 16.22
C GLU A 73 9.05 -0.27 14.73
N ILE A 74 7.92 -0.92 14.41
CA ILE A 74 7.54 -1.15 13.00
C ILE A 74 7.18 0.15 12.27
N ILE A 75 6.62 1.15 12.97
CA ILE A 75 6.35 2.47 12.40
C ILE A 75 7.66 3.24 12.16
N GLU A 76 8.60 3.18 13.10
CA GLU A 76 9.92 3.79 12.92
C GLU A 76 10.69 3.14 11.76
N LEU A 77 10.58 1.82 11.61
CA LEU A 77 11.10 1.10 10.44
C LEU A 77 10.44 1.60 9.15
N TYR A 78 9.12 1.80 9.14
CA TYR A 78 8.39 2.36 7.99
C TYR A 78 8.88 3.75 7.60
N LEU A 79 9.10 4.63 8.56
CA LEU A 79 9.62 5.99 8.31
C LEU A 79 11.05 5.94 7.74
N SER A 80 11.85 4.96 8.16
CA SER A 80 13.24 4.79 7.71
C SER A 80 13.41 4.10 6.34
N ARG A 81 12.31 3.66 5.70
CA ARG A 81 12.35 2.83 4.48
C ARG A 81 13.09 3.43 3.28
N PHE A 82 13.21 4.75 3.22
CA PHE A 82 13.90 5.44 2.12
C PHE A 82 15.35 5.85 2.46
N ASN A 83 15.86 5.51 3.65
CA ASN A 83 17.20 5.91 4.08
C ASN A 83 18.29 5.38 3.13
N GLU A 84 18.16 4.13 2.68
CA GLU A 84 19.09 3.54 1.71
C GLU A 84 19.04 4.28 0.36
N GLU A 85 17.85 4.61 -0.16
CA GLU A 85 17.71 5.34 -1.42
C GLU A 85 18.33 6.75 -1.32
N LEU A 86 18.10 7.45 -0.20
CA LEU A 86 18.69 8.77 0.05
C LEU A 86 20.22 8.70 0.17
N GLU A 87 20.74 7.67 0.81
CA GLU A 87 22.19 7.45 0.93
C GLU A 87 22.83 7.21 -0.44
N GLN A 88 22.21 6.38 -1.29
CA GLN A 88 22.68 6.14 -2.66
C GLN A 88 22.68 7.43 -3.50
N ILE A 89 21.64 8.27 -3.39
CA ILE A 89 21.58 9.56 -4.08
C ILE A 89 22.71 10.48 -3.58
N LYS A 90 22.90 10.57 -2.26
CA LYS A 90 23.96 11.37 -1.62
C LYS A 90 25.35 10.92 -2.09
N LEU A 91 25.58 9.62 -2.17
CA LEU A 91 26.84 9.06 -2.66
C LEU A 91 27.08 9.44 -4.13
N LYS A 92 26.07 9.31 -5.00
CA LYS A 92 26.16 9.72 -6.42
C LYS A 92 26.48 11.22 -6.57
N HIS A 93 25.92 12.08 -5.71
CA HIS A 93 26.25 13.51 -5.70
C HIS A 93 27.69 13.77 -5.27
N SER A 94 28.23 12.98 -4.33
CA SER A 94 29.61 13.14 -3.87
C SER A 94 30.67 12.74 -4.90
N ILE A 95 30.36 11.81 -5.82
CA ILE A 95 31.31 11.25 -6.79
C ILE A 95 31.44 12.13 -8.06
N GLY A 96 30.43 12.95 -8.38
CA GLY A 96 30.41 13.76 -9.60
C GLY A 96 30.81 15.22 -9.38
N ASN A 97 32.00 15.64 -9.84
CA ASN A 97 32.44 17.05 -9.89
C ASN A 97 31.59 17.97 -10.81
N ARG A 98 30.43 17.52 -11.32
CA ARG A 98 29.58 18.27 -12.25
C ARG A 98 28.34 18.81 -11.53
N LYS A 99 27.99 20.07 -11.83
CA LYS A 99 26.96 20.90 -11.16
C LYS A 99 25.50 20.42 -11.27
N ASN A 100 25.21 19.29 -11.94
CA ASN A 100 23.83 18.85 -12.12
C ASN A 100 23.43 17.86 -11.02
N ARG A 101 22.49 18.27 -10.16
CA ARG A 101 21.87 17.46 -9.11
C ARG A 101 21.00 16.35 -9.73
N GLN A 102 21.63 15.26 -10.15
CA GLN A 102 20.93 14.07 -10.67
C GLN A 102 19.93 13.56 -9.61
N HIS A 103 18.75 13.12 -10.03
CA HIS A 103 17.69 12.66 -9.11
C HIS A 103 17.12 13.71 -8.13
N ALA A 104 17.33 15.01 -8.36
CA ALA A 104 16.80 16.10 -7.53
C ALA A 104 15.30 15.97 -7.21
N ASN A 105 14.47 15.76 -8.24
CA ASN A 105 13.02 15.66 -8.08
C ASN A 105 12.62 14.46 -7.19
N ARG A 106 13.27 13.31 -7.36
CA ARG A 106 13.00 12.10 -6.56
C ARG A 106 13.39 12.32 -5.09
N GLU A 107 14.57 12.89 -4.87
CA GLU A 107 15.07 13.23 -3.54
C GLU A 107 14.12 14.21 -2.82
N ASP A 108 13.61 15.24 -3.53
CA ASP A 108 12.67 16.21 -2.97
C ASP A 108 11.32 15.57 -2.62
N ILE A 109 10.80 14.68 -3.47
CA ILE A 109 9.55 13.94 -3.21
C ILE A 109 9.71 13.04 -1.97
N ILE A 110 10.83 12.30 -1.87
CA ILE A 110 11.09 11.42 -0.73
C ILE A 110 11.17 12.23 0.56
N ARG A 111 11.95 13.32 0.56
CA ARG A 111 12.08 14.20 1.74
C ARG A 111 10.72 14.76 2.16
N LEU A 112 9.93 15.24 1.22
CA LEU A 112 8.59 15.75 1.52
C LEU A 112 7.70 14.66 2.10
N THR A 113 7.79 13.44 1.57
CA THR A 113 7.01 12.29 2.06
C THR A 113 7.40 11.92 3.49
N ILE A 114 8.70 11.81 3.79
CA ILE A 114 9.20 11.52 5.14
C ILE A 114 8.76 12.60 6.12
N LEU A 115 8.94 13.87 5.76
CA LEU A 115 8.54 15.00 6.61
C LEU A 115 7.04 14.96 6.93
N GLN A 116 6.19 14.68 5.94
CA GLN A 116 4.74 14.56 6.15
C GLN A 116 4.40 13.37 7.05
N GLU A 117 5.00 12.21 6.82
CA GLU A 117 4.72 11.00 7.62
C GLU A 117 5.22 11.13 9.07
N GLU A 118 6.39 11.75 9.28
CA GLU A 118 6.91 12.07 10.61
C GLU A 118 6.03 13.06 11.36
N GLU A 119 5.57 14.12 10.69
CA GLU A 119 4.64 15.10 11.25
C GLU A 119 3.28 14.46 11.60
N GLU A 120 2.76 13.60 10.71
CA GLU A 120 1.55 12.83 10.96
C GLU A 120 1.71 11.95 12.20
N PHE A 121 2.80 11.19 12.30
CA PHE A 121 3.06 10.30 13.45
C PHE A 121 3.23 11.07 14.78
N ALA A 122 3.84 12.25 14.74
CA ALA A 122 3.99 13.11 15.90
C ALA A 122 2.67 13.76 16.35
N THR A 123 1.75 14.03 15.41
CA THR A 123 0.61 14.94 15.63
C THR A 123 -0.76 14.25 15.56
N CYS A 124 -1.27 13.95 14.37
CA CYS A 124 -2.63 13.43 14.19
C CYS A 124 -2.71 11.89 14.21
N GLY A 125 -1.57 11.24 14.09
CA GLY A 125 -1.39 9.80 14.04
C GLY A 125 -1.47 9.23 12.63
N LEU A 126 -0.61 8.25 12.37
CA LEU A 126 -0.51 7.54 11.10
C LEU A 126 -1.64 6.52 11.00
N GLU A 127 -2.39 6.53 9.89
CA GLU A 127 -3.50 5.62 9.65
C GLU A 127 -3.01 4.26 9.11
N MET A 128 -3.37 3.18 9.79
CA MET A 128 -3.00 1.80 9.45
C MET A 128 -3.99 0.79 10.08
N PRO A 129 -3.96 -0.51 9.70
CA PRO A 129 -4.79 -1.53 10.33
C PRO A 129 -4.44 -1.66 11.82
N ASP A 130 -5.44 -2.00 12.65
CA ASP A 130 -5.19 -2.17 14.09
C ASP A 130 -4.29 -3.39 14.34
N LEU A 131 -3.00 -3.17 14.61
CA LEU A 131 -2.03 -4.24 14.89
C LEU A 131 -2.22 -4.86 16.27
N LEU A 132 -2.91 -4.16 17.19
CA LEU A 132 -3.15 -4.65 18.54
C LEU A 132 -4.29 -5.68 18.59
N ASP A 133 -5.14 -5.73 17.56
CA ASP A 133 -6.23 -6.72 17.43
C ASP A 133 -5.72 -7.96 16.67
N ILE A 134 -5.69 -9.09 17.35
CA ILE A 134 -5.17 -10.38 16.82
C ILE A 134 -5.92 -10.78 15.54
N VAL A 135 -7.24 -10.52 15.48
CA VAL A 135 -8.06 -10.87 14.31
C VAL A 135 -7.66 -10.05 13.09
N GLN A 136 -7.36 -8.77 13.29
CA GLN A 136 -6.93 -7.88 12.21
C GLN A 136 -5.52 -8.20 11.75
N LEU A 137 -4.64 -8.58 12.69
CA LEU A 137 -3.28 -9.01 12.38
C LEU A 137 -3.26 -10.30 11.52
N ASP A 138 -4.05 -11.31 11.90
CA ASP A 138 -4.17 -12.54 11.10
C ASP A 138 -4.76 -12.28 9.71
N MET A 139 -5.76 -11.38 9.63
CA MET A 139 -6.30 -10.93 8.34
C MET A 139 -5.24 -10.23 7.50
N LEU A 140 -4.39 -9.38 8.10
CA LEU A 140 -3.34 -8.64 7.41
C LEU A 140 -2.25 -9.59 6.88
N ARG A 141 -1.88 -10.63 7.64
CA ARG A 141 -0.92 -11.66 7.23
C ARG A 141 -1.38 -12.45 6.01
N LYS A 142 -2.66 -12.83 5.97
CA LYS A 142 -3.25 -13.60 4.87
C LYS A 142 -3.63 -12.74 3.65
N TRP A 143 -3.48 -11.43 3.75
CA TRP A 143 -3.94 -10.53 2.71
C TRP A 143 -2.91 -10.39 1.59
N GLU A 144 -3.33 -10.72 0.38
CA GLU A 144 -2.49 -10.73 -0.84
C GLU A 144 -2.53 -9.42 -1.63
N GLY A 145 -2.99 -8.31 -1.02
CA GLY A 145 -3.03 -7.01 -1.70
C GLY A 145 -4.33 -6.73 -2.46
N GLU A 146 -5.38 -7.56 -2.31
CA GLU A 146 -6.66 -7.28 -2.97
C GLU A 146 -7.33 -6.03 -2.39
N LEU A 147 -7.36 -4.95 -3.20
CA LEU A 147 -7.85 -3.62 -2.80
C LEU A 147 -9.32 -3.60 -2.38
N ARG A 148 -10.14 -4.53 -2.86
CA ARG A 148 -11.56 -4.64 -2.50
C ARG A 148 -11.74 -5.02 -1.03
N LEU A 149 -10.77 -5.71 -0.46
CA LEU A 149 -10.80 -6.15 0.94
C LEU A 149 -10.30 -5.06 1.90
N LEU A 150 -9.75 -3.93 1.39
CA LEU A 150 -9.30 -2.82 2.23
C LEU A 150 -10.40 -2.28 3.15
N GLN A 151 -11.66 -2.31 2.71
CA GLN A 151 -12.81 -1.87 3.49
C GLN A 151 -13.13 -2.76 4.71
N ASN A 152 -12.60 -3.99 4.74
CA ASN A 152 -12.85 -4.95 5.83
C ASN A 152 -11.89 -4.72 7.01
N PHE A 153 -10.78 -4.00 6.80
CA PHE A 153 -9.83 -3.69 7.86
C PHE A 153 -10.35 -2.57 8.76
N LYS A 154 -10.14 -2.73 10.06
CA LYS A 154 -10.36 -1.68 11.06
C LYS A 154 -9.16 -0.74 11.04
N LEU A 155 -9.34 0.44 10.47
CA LEU A 155 -8.29 1.45 10.40
C LEU A 155 -8.25 2.26 11.69
N LYS A 156 -7.05 2.42 12.24
CA LYS A 156 -6.77 3.18 13.45
C LYS A 156 -5.62 4.13 13.21
N ARG A 157 -5.65 5.27 13.90
CA ARG A 157 -4.57 6.25 13.89
C ARG A 157 -3.69 6.04 15.10
N TYR A 158 -2.40 5.89 14.88
CA TYR A 158 -1.41 5.78 15.95
C TYR A 158 -0.53 7.02 16.00
N ASN A 159 -0.54 7.69 17.14
CA ASN A 159 0.39 8.77 17.46
C ASN A 159 1.49 8.22 18.39
N ARG A 160 2.73 8.71 18.22
CA ARG A 160 3.85 8.38 19.10
C ARG A 160 3.53 8.53 20.60
N LYS A 161 2.97 9.67 21.02
CA LYS A 161 2.58 9.96 22.41
C LYS A 161 1.51 9.00 22.92
N GLN A 162 0.56 8.64 22.07
CA GLN A 162 -0.52 7.71 22.42
C GLN A 162 0.03 6.30 22.63
N LEU A 163 0.91 5.83 21.74
CA LEU A 163 1.56 4.52 21.88
C LEU A 163 2.45 4.46 23.13
N LEU A 164 3.22 5.51 23.42
CA LEU A 164 4.03 5.59 24.64
C LEU A 164 3.19 5.55 25.92
N HIS A 165 2.05 6.23 25.95
CA HIS A 165 1.13 6.16 27.08
C HIS A 165 0.50 4.76 27.24
N LEU A 166 0.22 4.07 26.13
CA LEU A 166 -0.27 2.69 26.15
C LEU A 166 0.80 1.72 26.64
N ALA A 167 2.05 1.88 26.22
CA ALA A 167 3.18 1.09 26.70
C ALA A 167 3.32 1.21 28.23
N SER A 168 3.41 2.43 28.76
CA SER A 168 3.54 2.67 30.20
C SER A 168 2.33 2.20 31.03
N SER A 169 1.13 2.23 30.45
CA SER A 169 -0.08 1.71 31.12
C SER A 169 -0.16 0.18 31.16
N SER A 170 0.55 -0.50 30.26
CA SER A 170 0.59 -1.96 30.17
C SER A 170 1.48 -2.54 31.27
N GLU A 171 2.63 -1.92 31.52
CA GLU A 171 3.60 -2.33 32.55
C GLU A 171 3.01 -2.30 33.97
N VAL A 172 2.04 -1.42 34.25
CA VAL A 172 1.44 -1.29 35.59
C VAL A 172 0.43 -2.42 35.91
N LYS A 173 -0.07 -3.15 34.91
CA LYS A 173 -1.07 -4.20 35.12
C LYS A 173 -0.48 -5.55 35.51
N ASP A 174 0.78 -5.81 35.22
CA ASP A 174 1.42 -7.10 35.51
C ASP A 174 1.98 -7.23 36.95
N VAL A 175 1.88 -6.18 37.78
CA VAL A 175 2.43 -6.19 39.16
C VAL A 175 1.37 -6.44 40.25
N LYS A 176 0.08 -6.60 39.91
CA LYS A 176 -0.98 -6.85 40.92
C LYS A 176 -1.97 -7.93 40.51
N THR A 177 -1.53 -9.18 40.46
CA THR A 177 -2.39 -10.33 40.86
C THR A 177 -1.52 -11.47 41.38
N SER A 178 -1.29 -11.46 42.69
CA SER A 178 -1.06 -12.66 43.49
C SER A 178 -1.24 -12.24 44.94
N GLN A 179 -2.34 -12.65 45.56
CA GLN A 179 -2.46 -13.21 46.92
C GLN A 179 -3.95 -13.36 47.28
N LYS A 180 -4.50 -14.56 47.06
CA LYS A 180 -5.33 -15.25 48.06
C LYS A 180 -5.43 -16.75 47.76
N THR A 181 -4.61 -17.46 48.53
CA THR A 181 -4.61 -18.85 48.99
C THR A 181 -5.92 -19.66 48.87
N GLY A 182 -5.80 -20.85 48.25
CA GLY A 182 -5.92 -22.14 48.94
C GLY A 182 -7.28 -22.87 48.98
N SER A 183 -7.38 -23.97 48.22
CA SER A 183 -7.81 -25.27 48.77
C SER A 183 -7.41 -26.43 47.83
N SER A 184 -6.62 -27.37 48.35
CA SER A 184 -6.32 -28.69 47.79
C SER A 184 -7.58 -29.49 47.47
N ILE A 185 -7.50 -30.38 46.47
CA ILE A 185 -7.88 -31.81 46.57
C ILE A 185 -7.07 -32.59 45.50
N ASP A 186 -6.30 -33.57 45.99
CA ASP A 186 -5.72 -34.69 45.24
C ASP A 186 -6.82 -35.65 44.75
N ILE A 187 -6.62 -36.33 43.61
CA ILE A 187 -6.87 -37.77 43.43
C ILE A 187 -6.18 -38.25 42.15
N SER A 188 -5.52 -39.40 42.30
CA SER A 188 -4.61 -40.03 41.35
C SER A 188 -5.28 -41.08 40.43
N GLN A 189 -4.57 -41.37 39.33
CA GLN A 189 -4.39 -42.67 38.63
C GLN A 189 -5.49 -43.28 37.73
N SER A 190 -5.14 -43.48 36.45
CA SER A 190 -4.94 -44.79 35.75
C SER A 190 -4.86 -44.55 34.23
N ALA A 191 -3.68 -44.69 33.59
CA ALA A 191 -3.11 -45.88 32.94
C ALA A 191 -3.78 -46.31 31.61
N LEU A 192 -3.09 -46.14 30.46
CA LEU A 192 -2.79 -47.24 29.51
C LEU A 192 -1.75 -46.86 28.44
N VAL A 193 -0.84 -47.80 28.22
CA VAL A 193 0.24 -47.99 27.22
C VAL A 193 -0.40 -48.21 25.82
N THR A 194 0.18 -47.89 24.65
CA THR A 194 1.17 -48.72 23.91
C THR A 194 1.56 -48.08 22.55
N GLN A 195 2.88 -47.99 22.33
CA GLN A 195 3.77 -48.16 21.16
C GLN A 195 3.38 -47.83 19.68
N ASP A 196 4.37 -47.19 19.05
CA ASP A 196 5.01 -47.43 17.73
C ASP A 196 4.22 -47.43 16.42
N ASN A 197 4.64 -46.59 15.48
CA ASN A 197 5.40 -47.01 14.28
C ASN A 197 5.88 -45.78 13.48
N GLY A 198 7.17 -45.74 13.15
CA GLY A 198 7.76 -44.79 12.21
C GLY A 198 7.77 -45.33 10.77
N THR A 199 7.93 -44.42 9.81
CA THR A 199 8.59 -44.59 8.49
C THR A 199 8.72 -43.22 7.79
N ASP A 200 9.88 -42.59 7.96
CA ASP A 200 10.88 -42.25 6.95
C ASP A 200 10.54 -42.02 5.44
N ILE A 201 11.22 -40.98 4.90
CA ILE A 201 11.74 -40.69 3.53
C ILE A 201 10.82 -40.25 2.35
N GLN A 202 10.97 -39.01 1.84
CA GLN A 202 11.72 -38.62 0.60
C GLN A 202 11.37 -37.21 0.09
N ASN A 203 12.43 -36.45 -0.19
CA ASN A 203 12.50 -35.20 -0.95
C ASN A 203 11.93 -35.35 -2.37
N GLU A 204 11.40 -34.26 -2.93
CA GLU A 204 11.67 -33.92 -4.34
C GLU A 204 11.60 -32.40 -4.56
N GLU A 205 12.72 -31.87 -5.02
CA GLU A 205 12.93 -30.52 -5.52
C GLU A 205 12.24 -30.36 -6.89
N ALA A 206 11.57 -29.23 -7.12
CA ALA A 206 11.24 -28.81 -8.49
C ALA A 206 11.48 -27.30 -8.63
N HIS A 207 12.59 -27.02 -9.29
CA HIS A 207 13.11 -25.74 -9.74
C HIS A 207 12.35 -25.29 -11.01
N VAL A 208 11.73 -24.11 -11.01
CA VAL A 208 11.25 -23.41 -12.23
C VAL A 208 11.60 -21.93 -12.10
N VAL A 209 12.83 -21.55 -12.48
CA VAL A 209 13.17 -20.76 -13.68
C VAL A 209 12.15 -19.69 -14.10
N LYS A 210 12.53 -18.45 -13.78
CA LYS A 210 12.33 -17.16 -14.46
C LYS A 210 11.60 -17.17 -15.81
N GLN A 211 10.63 -16.27 -15.95
CA GLN A 211 10.50 -15.49 -17.18
C GLN A 211 10.02 -14.07 -16.88
N VAL A 212 10.81 -13.13 -17.39
CA VAL A 212 10.71 -11.68 -17.26
C VAL A 212 10.12 -11.23 -18.59
N ASP A 213 8.90 -10.71 -18.61
CA ASP A 213 8.37 -10.07 -19.80
C ASP A 213 8.27 -8.56 -19.55
N SER A 214 9.27 -7.90 -20.12
CA SER A 214 9.35 -6.48 -20.45
C SER A 214 8.17 -6.11 -21.35
N CYS A 215 7.38 -5.10 -20.97
CA CYS A 215 6.50 -4.43 -21.92
C CYS A 215 6.98 -2.99 -22.11
N ASP A 216 7.22 -2.70 -23.38
CA ASP A 216 8.03 -1.62 -23.92
C ASP A 216 7.51 -0.21 -23.66
N ASN A 217 8.48 0.68 -23.44
CA ASN A 217 8.39 2.13 -23.55
C ASN A 217 8.34 2.51 -25.04
N GLU A 218 7.18 2.85 -25.58
CA GLU A 218 7.11 3.61 -26.83
C GLU A 218 7.13 5.11 -26.54
N LYS A 219 8.31 5.71 -26.79
CA LYS A 219 8.50 7.15 -27.00
C LYS A 219 7.70 7.59 -28.23
N ILE A 220 6.76 8.49 -28.04
CA ILE A 220 6.19 9.28 -29.14
C ILE A 220 7.09 10.51 -29.33
N GLU A 221 7.91 10.50 -30.38
CA GLU A 221 8.60 11.69 -30.88
C GLU A 221 7.59 12.61 -31.59
N ILE A 222 7.44 13.83 -31.09
CA ILE A 222 6.69 14.90 -31.76
C ILE A 222 7.71 15.72 -32.53
N ASN A 223 7.72 15.53 -33.86
CA ASN A 223 8.36 16.46 -34.79
C ASN A 223 7.31 17.50 -35.22
N GLU A 224 7.43 18.73 -34.71
CA GLU A 224 6.74 19.90 -35.24
C GLU A 224 7.77 20.89 -35.79
N ASP A 225 8.25 20.61 -37.00
CA ASP A 225 8.83 21.59 -37.91
C ASP A 225 7.80 21.80 -39.03
N THR A 226 7.00 22.86 -38.93
CA THR A 226 6.36 23.49 -40.10
C THR A 226 6.19 24.97 -39.82
N SER A 227 7.23 25.72 -40.15
CA SER A 227 7.12 27.12 -40.56
C SER A 227 6.12 27.23 -41.70
N MET A 228 5.11 28.09 -41.56
CA MET A 228 4.47 28.68 -42.73
C MET A 228 4.10 30.13 -42.43
N GLU A 229 4.70 30.98 -43.24
CA GLU A 229 4.62 32.42 -43.36
C GLU A 229 3.17 32.89 -43.51
N VAL A 230 2.84 34.02 -42.88
CA VAL A 230 1.60 34.76 -43.15
C VAL A 230 2.00 36.12 -43.71
N ASP A 231 2.05 36.18 -45.04
CA ASP A 231 1.92 37.41 -45.81
C ASP A 231 0.52 37.42 -46.44
N THR A 232 -0.41 38.19 -45.87
CA THR A 232 -1.37 39.06 -46.59
C THR A 232 -2.23 39.85 -45.60
#